data_AF-A0A183Q849-F1
#
_entry.id   AF-A0A183Q849-F1
#
_cell.length_a   1.000
_cell.length_b   1.000
_cell.length_c   1.000
_cell.angle_alpha   90.00
_cell.angle_beta   90.00
_cell.angle_gamma   90.00
#
_symmetry.space_group_name_H-M   'P 1'
#
loop_
_entity.id
_entity.type
_entity.pdbx_description
1 polymer ?
#
loop_
_entity_poly.entity_id
_entity_poly.type
_entity_poly.pdbx_seq_one_letter_code
_entity_poly.pdbx_strand_id
1 'polypeptide(L)'
;MSLAVSTSAICSLVYSPNGGRLLAILDRKGQSFILNANTFAYLGRLTENVTFSSIDEFACLDELHHLLPNQKGVLCFSEPTGRYLIQTGGGSSVGRINVWNAHLGAPEGR
;
A
#
# COMPACT_ATOMS: atom_id res chain seq x y z
N MET A 1 -5.80 -24.81 -2.30
CA MET A 1 -5.14 -24.07 -1.20
C MET A 1 -5.47 -22.60 -1.39
N SER A 2 -6.14 -21.95 -0.45
CA SER A 2 -6.46 -20.51 -0.54
C SER A 2 -5.34 -19.73 0.14
N LEU A 3 -4.70 -18.78 -0.56
CA LEU A 3 -3.70 -17.91 0.03
C LEU A 3 -4.42 -16.69 0.63
N ALA A 4 -4.62 -16.69 1.93
CA ALA A 4 -5.09 -15.50 2.64
C ALA A 4 -3.93 -14.51 2.76
N VAL A 5 -3.84 -13.53 1.86
CA VAL A 5 -2.76 -12.53 1.86
C VAL A 5 -2.90 -11.53 3.00
N SER A 6 -4.12 -11.26 3.46
CA SER A 6 -4.41 -10.40 4.60
C SER A 6 -5.58 -10.96 5.42
N THR A 7 -5.59 -10.64 6.71
CA THR A 7 -6.70 -10.88 7.63
C THR A 7 -7.66 -9.68 7.73
N SER A 8 -7.40 -8.62 6.96
CA SER A 8 -8.25 -7.43 6.88
C SER A 8 -8.85 -7.28 5.48
N ALA A 9 -9.93 -6.51 5.36
CA ALA A 9 -10.54 -6.21 4.08
C ALA A 9 -9.56 -5.45 3.18
N ILE A 10 -9.52 -5.83 1.91
CA ILE A 10 -8.72 -5.15 0.89
C ILE A 10 -9.40 -3.83 0.52
N CYS A 11 -8.64 -2.75 0.43
CA CYS A 11 -9.14 -1.44 0.01
C CYS A 11 -8.55 -0.96 -1.33
N SER A 12 -7.41 -1.48 -1.76
CA SER A 12 -6.83 -1.17 -3.08
C SER A 12 -6.01 -2.34 -3.61
N LEU A 13 -5.98 -2.49 -4.94
CA LEU A 13 -5.09 -3.42 -5.64
C LEU A 13 -4.63 -2.80 -6.96
N VAL A 14 -3.40 -3.07 -7.38
CA VAL A 14 -2.85 -2.54 -8.63
C VAL A 14 -1.80 -3.48 -9.24
N TYR A 15 -1.85 -3.63 -10.56
CA TYR A 15 -0.83 -4.35 -11.34
C TYR A 15 0.26 -3.38 -11.80
N SER A 16 1.51 -3.85 -11.81
CA SER A 16 2.60 -3.08 -12.42
C SER A 16 2.36 -2.88 -13.92
N PRO A 17 2.63 -1.69 -14.46
CA PRO A 17 2.38 -1.38 -15.88
C PRO A 17 3.35 -2.11 -16.82
N ASN A 18 3.10 -2.01 -18.13
CA ASN A 18 3.97 -2.50 -19.22
C ASN A 18 4.35 -3.99 -19.14
N GLY A 19 3.42 -4.85 -18.72
CA GLY A 19 3.68 -6.28 -18.57
C GLY A 19 4.60 -6.61 -17.39
N GLY A 20 4.74 -5.70 -16.43
CA GLY A 20 5.42 -5.97 -15.17
C GLY A 20 4.77 -7.14 -14.42
N ARG A 21 5.54 -7.77 -13.53
CA ARG A 21 5.16 -9.03 -12.89
C ARG A 21 4.70 -8.86 -11.44
N LEU A 22 4.31 -7.66 -11.04
CA LEU A 22 3.93 -7.35 -9.67
C LEU A 22 2.43 -7.07 -9.57
N LEU A 23 1.83 -7.64 -8.53
CA LEU A 23 0.51 -7.28 -8.02
C LEU A 23 0.71 -6.73 -6.61
N ALA A 24 0.32 -5.48 -6.39
CA ALA A 24 0.33 -4.88 -5.06
C ALA A 24 -1.09 -4.82 -4.51
N ILE A 25 -1.25 -5.18 -3.23
CA ILE A 25 -2.53 -5.25 -2.52
C ILE A 25 -2.39 -4.44 -1.23
N LEU A 26 -3.33 -3.54 -0.96
CA LEU A 26 -3.41 -2.76 0.27
C LEU A 26 -4.65 -3.15 1.06
N ASP A 27 -4.46 -3.44 2.33
CA ASP A 27 -5.56 -3.70 3.25
C ASP A 27 -5.97 -2.46 4.07
N ARG A 28 -7.12 -2.55 4.72
CA ARG A 28 -7.65 -1.47 5.58
C ARG A 28 -6.79 -1.17 6.81
N LYS A 29 -5.86 -2.05 7.18
CA LYS A 29 -4.88 -1.80 8.25
C LYS A 29 -3.64 -1.04 7.74
N GLY A 30 -3.61 -0.65 6.46
CA GLY A 30 -2.50 0.10 5.86
C GLY A 30 -1.35 -0.78 5.39
N GLN A 31 -1.58 -2.09 5.28
CA GLN A 31 -0.53 -3.06 4.97
C GLN A 31 -0.53 -3.36 3.49
N SER A 32 0.65 -3.20 2.87
CA SER A 32 0.86 -3.43 1.45
C SER A 32 1.59 -4.75 1.22
N PHE A 33 0.97 -5.64 0.44
CA PHE A 33 1.49 -6.96 0.09
C PHE A 33 1.85 -6.97 -1.39
N ILE A 34 3.01 -7.57 -1.71
CA ILE A 34 3.51 -7.68 -3.08
C ILE A 34 3.50 -9.15 -3.48
N LEU A 35 2.81 -9.43 -4.58
CA LEU A 35 2.67 -10.74 -5.18
C LEU A 35 3.28 -10.75 -6.58
N ASN A 36 3.67 -11.93 -7.04
CA ASN A 36 3.90 -12.17 -8.45
C ASN A 36 2.54 -12.16 -9.17
N ALA A 37 2.36 -11.29 -10.16
CA ALA A 37 1.10 -11.13 -10.88
C ALA A 37 0.68 -12.38 -11.68
N ASN A 38 1.64 -13.21 -12.10
CA ASN A 38 1.38 -14.38 -12.93
C ASN A 38 1.08 -15.63 -12.10
N THR A 39 1.73 -15.78 -10.95
CA THR A 39 1.62 -16.97 -10.11
C THR A 39 0.86 -16.74 -8.81
N PHE A 40 0.55 -15.48 -8.48
CA PHE A 40 0.03 -15.06 -7.17
C PHE A 40 0.91 -15.50 -5.99
N ALA A 41 2.17 -15.86 -6.24
CA ALA A 41 3.13 -16.17 -5.19
C ALA A 41 3.41 -14.89 -4.39
N TYR A 42 3.35 -15.00 -3.06
CA TYR A 42 3.73 -13.93 -2.15
C TYR A 42 5.22 -13.63 -2.28
N LEU A 43 5.57 -12.38 -2.58
CA LEU A 43 6.95 -11.91 -2.74
C LEU A 43 7.44 -11.15 -1.52
N GLY A 44 6.53 -10.51 -0.79
CA GLY A 44 6.88 -9.76 0.41
C GLY A 44 5.82 -8.75 0.79
N ARG A 45 6.15 -7.94 1.79
CA ARG A 45 5.28 -6.91 2.34
C ARG A 45 6.05 -5.63 2.50
N LEU A 46 5.43 -4.52 2.12
CA LEU A 46 5.91 -3.19 2.40
C LEU A 46 5.34 -2.79 3.76
N THR A 47 6.21 -2.79 4.77
CA THR A 47 5.92 -2.21 6.08
C THR A 47 6.33 -0.74 6.07
N GLU A 48 5.50 0.10 6.69
CA GLU A 48 5.76 1.54 6.84
C GLU A 48 7.18 1.76 7.40
N ASN A 49 8.04 2.52 6.72
CA ASN A 49 9.28 3.05 7.31
C ASN A 49 9.82 4.28 6.58
N VAL A 50 8.95 5.18 6.14
CA VAL A 50 9.35 6.59 5.94
C VAL A 50 8.27 7.48 6.54
N THR A 51 8.36 7.69 7.85
CA THR A 51 7.60 8.72 8.53
C THR A 51 8.16 10.06 8.06
N PHE A 52 7.53 10.70 7.08
CA PHE A 52 7.61 12.14 7.02
C PHE A 52 6.92 12.63 8.29
N SER A 53 7.69 13.28 9.17
CA SER A 53 7.20 13.89 10.41
C SER A 53 5.82 14.49 10.14
N SER A 54 4.86 14.15 11.00
CA SER A 54 3.53 14.73 10.96
C SER A 54 3.66 16.23 10.77
N ILE A 55 3.10 16.76 9.68
CA ILE A 55 2.63 18.13 9.77
C ILE A 55 1.50 18.02 10.80
N ASP A 56 1.77 18.47 12.03
CA ASP A 56 0.87 18.40 13.20
C ASP A 56 -0.48 19.11 12.99
N GLU A 57 -0.77 19.62 11.79
CA GLU A 57 -2.00 20.33 11.44
C GLU A 57 -3.23 19.41 11.28
N PHE A 58 -3.07 18.08 11.20
CA PHE A 58 -4.21 17.16 11.03
C PHE A 58 -4.66 16.46 12.31
N ALA A 59 -4.04 16.73 13.46
CA ALA A 59 -4.39 16.12 14.75
C ALA A 59 -5.75 16.59 15.33
N CYS A 60 -6.46 17.51 14.67
CA CYS A 60 -7.68 18.17 15.17
C CYS A 60 -8.98 17.72 14.48
N LEU A 61 -9.05 16.52 13.90
CA LEU A 61 -10.26 16.01 13.23
C LEU A 61 -10.69 14.62 13.71
N ASP A 62 -10.41 14.32 14.99
CA ASP A 62 -10.62 13.00 15.60
C ASP A 62 -12.05 12.71 16.10
N GLU A 63 -13.07 13.46 15.67
CA GLU A 63 -14.44 13.33 16.24
C GLU A 63 -15.61 13.18 15.25
N LEU A 64 -15.37 12.80 13.99
CA LEU A 64 -16.49 12.45 13.10
C LEU A 64 -16.47 10.98 12.69
N HIS A 65 -17.46 10.23 13.17
CA HIS A 65 -17.77 8.80 12.89
C HIS A 65 -18.10 8.46 11.43
N HIS A 66 -17.58 9.22 10.46
CA HIS A 66 -17.57 8.85 9.06
C HIS A 66 -16.14 8.53 8.70
N LEU A 67 -15.88 7.29 8.23
CA LEU A 67 -14.57 6.91 7.69
C LEU A 67 -14.11 8.03 6.76
N LEU A 68 -13.13 8.84 7.17
CA LEU A 68 -12.63 9.94 6.36
C LEU A 68 -12.23 9.33 5.00
N PRO A 69 -12.47 10.00 3.86
CA PRO A 69 -12.08 9.49 2.54
C PRO A 69 -10.61 9.01 2.51
N ASN A 70 -9.77 9.64 3.32
CA ASN A 70 -8.34 9.40 3.52
C ASN A 70 -8.02 8.06 4.22
N GLN A 71 -9.01 7.37 4.81
CA GLN A 71 -8.87 6.02 5.37
C GLN A 71 -9.01 4.91 4.32
N LYS A 72 -9.59 5.22 3.15
CA LYS A 72 -9.57 4.32 1.99
C LYS A 72 -8.23 4.50 1.29
N GLY A 73 -7.20 3.85 1.83
CA GLY A 73 -5.88 3.91 1.22
C GLY A 73 -5.89 3.42 -0.23
N VAL A 74 -5.05 4.00 -1.07
CA VAL A 74 -4.94 3.70 -2.50
C VAL A 74 -3.50 3.39 -2.87
N LEU A 75 -3.33 2.43 -3.78
CA LEU A 75 -2.06 2.10 -4.42
C LEU A 75 -2.05 2.54 -5.88
N CYS A 76 -0.93 3.09 -6.33
CA CYS A 76 -0.67 3.26 -7.76
C CYS A 76 0.81 3.04 -8.08
N PHE A 77 1.08 2.54 -9.28
CA PHE A 77 2.43 2.53 -9.83
C PHE A 77 2.70 3.86 -10.54
N SER A 78 3.91 4.40 -10.40
CA SER A 78 4.32 5.64 -11.08
C SER A 78 4.31 5.46 -12.58
N GLU A 79 3.61 6.32 -13.31
CA GLU A 79 3.65 6.31 -14.77
C GLU A 79 4.92 7.00 -15.32
N PRO A 80 5.37 6.64 -16.54
CA PRO A 80 4.89 5.51 -17.34
C PRO A 80 5.57 4.18 -16.98
N THR A 81 6.65 4.22 -16.21
CA THR A 81 7.59 3.09 -16.09
C THR A 81 7.22 2.06 -15.03
N GLY A 82 6.30 2.39 -14.12
CA GLY A 82 6.02 1.60 -12.93
C GLY A 82 7.20 1.52 -11.96
N ARG A 83 8.15 2.45 -12.04
CA ARG A 83 9.36 2.40 -11.21
C ARG A 83 9.10 2.46 -9.73
N TYR A 84 8.06 3.18 -9.32
CA TYR A 84 7.69 3.31 -7.93
C TYR A 84 6.28 2.78 -7.69
N LEU A 85 6.05 2.17 -6.53
CA LEU A 85 4.72 1.99 -5.97
C LEU A 85 4.49 3.11 -4.96
N ILE A 86 3.35 3.76 -5.08
CA ILE A 86 2.92 4.85 -4.22
C ILE A 86 1.69 4.36 -3.47
N GLN A 87 1.77 4.41 -2.14
CA GLN A 87 0.65 4.16 -1.25
C GLN A 87 0.23 5.48 -0.62
N THR A 88 -1.06 5.76 -0.66
CA THR A 88 -1.67 6.87 0.09
C THR A 88 -2.58 6.28 1.15
N GLY A 89 -2.51 6.78 2.39
CA GLY A 89 -3.38 6.36 3.50
C GLY A 89 -3.34 4.85 3.81
N GLY A 90 -4.45 4.37 4.38
CA GLY A 90 -4.61 3.02 4.92
C GLY A 90 -4.23 2.92 6.40
N GLY A 91 -5.00 2.18 7.19
CA GLY A 91 -4.85 2.13 8.64
C GLY A 91 -5.28 3.42 9.34
N SER A 92 -4.77 3.67 10.55
CA SER A 92 -5.04 4.90 11.32
C SER A 92 -4.20 6.10 10.86
N SER A 93 -3.34 5.91 9.86
CA SER A 93 -2.38 6.90 9.37
C SER A 93 -3.03 7.89 8.38
N VAL A 94 -3.66 8.96 8.88
CA VAL A 94 -4.18 10.06 8.03
C VAL A 94 -3.02 10.89 7.48
N GLY A 95 -3.04 11.20 6.18
CA GLY A 95 -2.10 12.15 5.55
C GLY A 95 -0.72 11.59 5.18
N ARG A 96 -0.49 10.27 5.30
CA ARG A 96 0.79 9.65 4.91
C ARG A 96 0.81 9.19 3.45
N ILE A 97 1.94 9.40 2.80
CA ILE A 97 2.27 8.85 1.48
C ILE A 97 3.57 8.05 1.61
N ASN A 98 3.51 6.76 1.28
CA ASN A 98 4.69 5.91 1.17
C ASN A 98 5.06 5.71 -0.29
N VAL A 99 6.35 5.76 -0.61
CA VAL A 99 6.87 5.52 -1.95
C VAL A 99 7.97 4.47 -1.88
N TRP A 100 7.84 3.41 -2.69
CA TRP A 100 8.81 2.32 -2.77
C TRP A 100 9.29 2.14 -4.21
N ASN A 101 10.59 1.90 -4.40
CA ASN A 101 11.14 1.59 -5.71
C ASN A 101 10.87 0.11 -6.07
N ALA A 102 9.95 -0.11 -6.99
CA ALA A 102 9.49 -1.41 -7.40
C ALA A 102 10.53 -2.24 -8.16
N HIS A 103 11.54 -1.61 -8.75
CA HIS A 103 12.63 -2.32 -9.42
C HIS A 103 13.57 -3.01 -8.45
N LEU A 104 13.59 -2.59 -7.18
CA LEU A 104 14.41 -3.23 -6.15
C LEU A 104 13.79 -4.55 -5.66
N GLY A 105 12.58 -4.89 -6.11
CA GLY A 105 11.87 -6.07 -5.62
C GLY A 105 11.32 -5.88 -4.21
N ALA A 106 10.41 -6.76 -3.82
CA ALA A 106 9.75 -6.65 -2.51
C ALA A 106 10.81 -6.81 -1.41
N PRO A 107 10.83 -5.94 -0.38
CA PRO A 107 11.68 -6.19 0.77
C PRO A 107 11.26 -7.53 1.40
N GLU A 108 12.25 -8.34 1.76
CA GLU A 108 12.03 -9.57 2.50
C GLU A 108 11.52 -9.21 3.90
N GLY A 109 10.20 -9.23 4.09
CA GLY A 109 9.59 -9.14 5.41
C GLY A 109 9.66 -10.49 6.09
N ARG A 110 10.54 -10.64 7.09
CA ARG A 110 10.41 -11.70 8.10
C ARG A 110 9.15 -11.51 8.95
#